data_AF-A0A1Y1Y9T4-F1
#
_entry.id   AF-A0A1Y1Y9T4-F1
#
_cell.length_a   1.000
_cell.length_b   1.000
_cell.length_c   1.000
_cell.angle_alpha   90.00
_cell.angle_beta   90.00
_cell.angle_gamma   90.00
#
_symmetry.space_group_name_H-M   'P 1'
#
loop_
_entity.id
_entity.type
_entity.pdbx_description
1 polymer ?
#
loop_
_entity_poly.entity_id
_entity_poly.type
_entity_poly.pdbx_seq_one_letter_code
_entity_poly.pdbx_strand_id
1 'polypeptide(L)'
;MIYFVTPTGNSTLTPGQMLSINVVVRRLDLALINELTLDLIDSSDNNVVWRHYVPSTNWNPATGATGEWKDSWAWTIPTDFKRGDYHLRAYSDAKYNSMGETGSILREATAHFKVANYTEMLF
;
A
#
# COMPACT_ATOMS: atom_id res chain seq x y z
N MET A 1 -8.08 3.56 9.38
CA MET A 1 -8.47 3.15 8.03
C MET A 1 -7.32 3.45 7.07
N ILE A 2 -6.96 2.50 6.20
CA ILE A 2 -6.03 2.75 5.09
C ILE A 2 -6.87 2.82 3.82
N TYR A 3 -6.48 3.66 2.86
CA TYR A 3 -7.03 3.63 1.51
C TYR A 3 -5.99 4.15 0.49
N PHE A 4 -6.13 3.69 -0.75
CA PHE A 4 -5.32 4.14 -1.88
C PHE A 4 -5.98 5.34 -2.57
N VAL A 5 -5.17 6.29 -3.04
CA VAL A 5 -5.66 7.56 -3.64
C VAL A 5 -5.48 7.61 -5.17
N THR A 6 -4.78 6.66 -5.80
CA THR A 6 -4.62 6.67 -7.28
C THR A 6 -4.08 5.35 -7.85
N PRO A 7 -4.38 5.04 -9.12
CA PRO A 7 -5.73 4.84 -9.63
C PRO A 7 -6.30 3.53 -9.09
N THR A 8 -7.37 3.65 -8.33
CA THR A 8 -8.27 2.57 -7.91
C THR A 8 -9.21 2.23 -9.07
N GLY A 9 -8.85 1.26 -9.89
CA GLY A 9 -9.76 0.66 -10.85
C GLY A 9 -9.01 -0.08 -11.94
N ASN A 10 -9.10 -1.42 -11.95
CA ASN A 10 -8.67 -2.34 -13.03
C ASN A 10 -7.58 -1.75 -13.94
N SER A 11 -6.47 -1.32 -13.34
CA SER A 11 -5.39 -0.68 -14.06
C SER A 11 -4.62 -1.80 -14.75
N THR A 12 -4.73 -1.89 -16.07
CA THR A 12 -3.79 -2.70 -16.85
C THR A 12 -2.46 -1.96 -16.86
N LEU A 13 -1.42 -2.60 -16.35
CA LEU A 13 -0.06 -2.08 -16.26
C LEU A 13 0.85 -2.88 -17.19
N THR A 14 1.88 -2.25 -17.74
CA THR A 14 2.91 -2.95 -18.53
C THR A 14 4.21 -3.13 -17.76
N PRO A 15 4.94 -4.23 -17.99
CA PRO A 15 6.34 -4.34 -17.58
C PRO A 15 7.13 -3.09 -18.04
N GLY A 16 7.96 -2.53 -17.17
CA GLY A 16 8.71 -1.29 -17.42
C GLY A 16 7.94 0.02 -17.15
N GLN A 17 6.63 -0.03 -16.89
CA GLN A 17 5.85 1.16 -16.54
C GLN A 17 6.15 1.61 -15.11
N MET A 18 6.23 2.94 -14.90
CA MET A 18 6.29 3.52 -13.57
C MET A 18 4.89 3.63 -12.97
N LEU A 19 4.69 3.04 -11.80
CA LEU A 19 3.49 3.12 -11.00
C LEU A 19 3.69 4.12 -9.86
N SER A 20 2.78 5.08 -9.73
CA SER A 20 2.70 5.94 -8.54
C SER A 20 1.70 5.34 -7.56
N ILE A 21 2.20 4.91 -6.41
CA ILE A 21 1.43 4.34 -5.30
C ILE A 21 1.20 5.45 -4.29
N ASN A 22 -0.05 5.89 -4.16
CA ASN A 22 -0.45 6.92 -3.20
C ASN A 22 -1.30 6.30 -2.10
N VAL A 23 -0.82 6.35 -0.86
CA VAL A 23 -1.52 5.79 0.30
C VAL A 23 -1.88 6.89 1.28
N VAL A 24 -3.08 6.80 1.81
CA VAL A 24 -3.52 7.60 2.94
C VAL A 24 -3.96 6.69 4.07
N VAL A 25 -3.38 6.91 5.25
CA VAL A 25 -3.77 6.26 6.49
C VAL A 25 -4.48 7.27 7.36
N ARG A 26 -5.81 7.16 7.46
CA ARG A 26 -6.63 7.98 8.36
C ARG A 26 -6.76 7.31 9.73
N ARG A 27 -6.46 8.08 10.77
CA ARG A 27 -6.72 7.79 12.18
C ARG A 27 -8.17 8.16 12.48
N LEU A 28 -8.97 7.20 12.93
CA LEU A 28 -10.35 7.41 13.40
C LEU A 28 -10.42 7.40 14.94
N ASP A 29 -9.30 7.13 15.61
CA ASP A 29 -9.17 6.88 17.04
C ASP A 29 -7.92 7.61 17.61
N LEU A 30 -7.57 7.30 18.86
CA LEU A 30 -6.32 7.77 19.48
C LEU A 30 -5.16 6.76 19.33
N ALA A 31 -5.21 5.81 18.39
CA ALA A 31 -4.12 4.85 18.18
C ALA A 31 -2.98 5.45 17.33
N LEU A 32 -1.73 5.24 17.74
CA LEU A 32 -0.55 5.61 16.96
C LEU A 32 -0.34 4.58 15.84
N ILE A 33 0.03 5.07 14.67
CA ILE A 33 0.42 4.24 13.54
C ILE A 33 1.93 3.98 13.67
N ASN A 34 2.33 2.73 13.88
CA ASN A 34 3.74 2.40 14.14
C ASN A 34 4.54 2.08 12.88
N GLU A 35 3.86 1.64 11.83
CA GLU A 35 4.49 1.25 10.59
C GLU A 35 3.42 1.08 9.51
N LEU A 36 3.84 1.15 8.26
CA LEU A 36 3.03 0.80 7.12
C LEU A 36 3.84 -0.16 6.26
N THR A 37 3.26 -1.31 5.95
CA THR A 37 3.83 -2.26 5.00
C THR A 37 2.95 -2.31 3.76
N LEU A 38 3.59 -2.32 2.60
CA LEU A 38 2.96 -2.55 1.31
C LEU A 38 3.54 -3.83 0.72
N ASP A 39 2.66 -4.79 0.44
CA ASP A 39 2.99 -6.04 -0.22
C ASP A 39 2.30 -6.09 -1.57
N LEU A 40 3.09 -6.30 -2.61
CA LEU A 40 2.59 -6.69 -3.92
C LEU A 40 2.58 -8.22 -4.02
N ILE A 41 1.41 -8.77 -4.32
CA ILE A 41 1.15 -10.20 -4.29
C ILE A 41 0.69 -10.67 -5.67
N ASP A 42 1.31 -11.73 -6.20
CA ASP A 42 0.81 -12.45 -7.39
C ASP A 42 -0.46 -13.23 -6.98
N SER A 43 -1.58 -12.96 -7.62
CA SER A 43 -2.88 -13.55 -7.24
C SER A 43 -3.01 -15.01 -7.66
N SER A 44 -2.10 -15.52 -8.50
CA SER A 44 -2.11 -16.92 -8.96
C SER A 44 -1.60 -17.89 -7.89
N ASP A 45 -0.65 -17.46 -7.06
CA ASP A 45 0.00 -18.29 -6.04
C ASP A 45 0.07 -17.63 -4.65
N ASN A 46 -0.43 -16.40 -4.51
CA ASN A 46 -0.38 -15.58 -3.30
C ASN A 46 1.05 -15.30 -2.79
N ASN A 47 2.05 -15.35 -3.66
CA ASN A 47 3.42 -15.01 -3.29
C ASN A 47 3.65 -13.49 -3.30
N VAL A 48 4.34 -13.00 -2.27
CA VAL A 48 4.81 -11.60 -2.21
C VAL A 48 5.99 -11.45 -3.18
N VAL A 49 5.78 -10.66 -4.23
CA VAL A 49 6.78 -10.41 -5.28
C VAL A 49 7.52 -9.08 -5.07
N TRP A 50 6.96 -8.18 -4.28
CA TRP A 50 7.61 -6.95 -3.85
C TRP A 50 7.06 -6.49 -2.50
N ARG A 51 7.92 -5.90 -1.68
CA ARG A 51 7.58 -5.36 -0.36
C ARG A 51 8.23 -4.00 -0.14
N HIS A 52 7.46 -3.08 0.42
CA HIS A 52 7.96 -1.79 0.91
C HIS A 52 7.55 -1.57 2.36
N TYR A 53 8.52 -1.22 3.19
CA TYR A 53 8.31 -1.00 4.62
C TYR A 53 8.58 0.45 4.96
N VAL A 54 7.64 1.05 5.70
CA VAL A 54 7.72 2.45 6.11
C VAL A 54 7.63 2.53 7.63
N PRO A 55 8.75 2.85 8.33
CA PRO A 55 8.76 2.92 9.79
C PRO A 55 8.02 4.15 10.32
N SER A 56 7.58 4.10 11.58
CA SER A 56 6.93 5.22 12.29
C SER A 56 7.76 6.50 12.37
N THR A 57 9.06 6.48 12.08
CA THR A 57 9.89 7.69 12.17
C THR A 57 9.48 8.76 11.15
N ASN A 58 8.76 8.38 10.09
CA ASN A 58 8.13 9.32 9.17
C ASN A 58 6.82 9.92 9.70
N TRP A 59 6.31 9.43 10.84
CA TRP A 59 5.20 10.01 11.57
C TRP A 59 5.73 11.01 12.61
N ASN A 60 5.70 12.30 12.26
CA ASN A 60 6.06 13.36 13.20
C ASN A 60 4.80 13.90 13.91
N PRO A 61 4.53 13.53 15.18
CA PRO A 61 3.44 14.14 15.93
C PRO A 61 3.64 15.64 16.22
N ALA A 62 4.88 16.14 16.13
CA ALA A 62 5.22 17.54 16.44
C ALA A 62 4.84 18.54 15.33
N THR A 63 4.51 18.09 14.11
CA THR A 63 4.04 18.97 13.03
C THR A 63 2.52 19.12 12.99
N GLY A 64 1.77 18.57 13.95
CA GLY A 64 0.33 18.83 14.07
C GLY A 64 -0.50 18.36 12.85
N ALA A 65 0.00 17.40 12.06
CA ALA A 65 -0.72 16.85 10.91
C ALA A 65 -1.87 15.94 11.37
N THR A 66 -2.99 16.58 11.70
CA THR A 66 -4.40 16.16 11.62
C THR A 66 -4.65 14.70 11.19
N GLY A 67 -4.52 13.74 12.10
CA GLY A 67 -5.17 12.41 12.02
C GLY A 67 -5.02 11.63 10.70
N GLU A 68 -4.10 11.98 9.81
CA GLU A 68 -3.95 11.42 8.47
C GLU A 68 -2.47 11.40 8.10
N TRP A 69 -1.95 10.21 7.80
CA TRP A 69 -0.67 10.03 7.12
C TRP A 69 -0.92 9.94 5.63
N LYS A 70 -0.22 10.74 4.83
CA LYS A 70 -0.23 10.64 3.36
C LYS A 70 1.19 10.39 2.88
N ASP A 71 1.36 9.46 1.96
CA ASP A 71 2.65 9.15 1.39
C ASP A 71 2.49 8.67 -0.07
N SER A 72 3.55 8.84 -0.85
CA SER A 72 3.58 8.57 -2.28
C SER A 72 4.91 7.95 -2.66
N TRP A 73 4.86 6.82 -3.37
CA TRP A 73 6.04 6.14 -3.88
C TRP A 73 5.92 5.89 -5.37
N ALA A 74 7.01 6.12 -6.09
CA ALA A 74 7.14 5.68 -7.47
C ALA A 74 7.85 4.33 -7.48
N TRP A 75 7.24 3.34 -8.12
CA TRP A 75 7.81 2.02 -8.32
C TRP A 75 7.75 1.65 -9.80
N THR A 76 8.88 1.27 -10.38
CA THR A 76 8.93 0.79 -11.76
C THR A 76 8.69 -0.70 -11.78
N ILE A 77 7.68 -1.14 -12.55
CA ILE A 77 7.41 -2.56 -12.76
C ILE A 77 8.61 -3.16 -13.50
N PRO A 78 9.26 -4.22 -12.97
CA PRO A 78 10.36 -4.87 -13.67
C PRO A 78 9.98 -5.31 -15.09
N THR A 79 10.92 -5.32 -16.02
CA THR A 79 10.63 -5.69 -17.42
C THR A 79 10.38 -7.18 -17.61
N ASP A 80 10.84 -8.00 -16.68
CA ASP A 80 10.67 -9.45 -16.60
C ASP A 80 9.48 -9.87 -15.72
N PHE A 81 8.65 -8.92 -15.28
CA PHE A 81 7.49 -9.22 -14.47
C PHE A 81 6.52 -10.14 -15.22
N LYS A 82 6.12 -11.23 -14.54
CA LYS A 82 5.19 -12.19 -15.09
C LYS A 82 3.85 -11.50 -15.38
N ARG A 83 3.22 -11.89 -16.49
CA ARG A 83 1.84 -11.49 -16.79
C ARG A 83 0.89 -12.13 -15.79
N GLY A 84 -0.07 -11.37 -15.27
CA GLY A 84 -1.08 -11.92 -14.37
C GLY A 84 -1.88 -10.86 -13.65
N ASP A 85 -2.72 -11.35 -12.75
CA ASP A 85 -3.48 -10.52 -11.82
C ASP A 85 -2.69 -10.39 -10.52
N TYR A 86 -2.58 -9.16 -10.04
CA TYR A 86 -1.84 -8.82 -8.84
C TYR A 86 -2.71 -8.00 -7.90
N HIS A 87 -2.38 -8.05 -6.62
CA HIS A 87 -2.99 -7.15 -5.65
C HIS A 87 -1.93 -6.53 -4.75
N LEU A 88 -2.08 -5.23 -4.54
CA LEU A 88 -1.28 -4.45 -3.61
C LEU A 88 -2.05 -4.35 -2.31
N ARG A 89 -1.50 -4.95 -1.25
CA ARG A 89 -2.03 -4.89 0.09
C ARG A 89 -1.21 -3.90 0.91
N ALA A 90 -1.86 -2.87 1.44
CA ALA A 90 -1.27 -1.98 2.42
C ALA A 90 -1.84 -2.34 3.79
N TYR A 91 -0.99 -2.53 4.79
CA TYR A 91 -1.42 -2.85 6.14
C TYR A 91 -0.54 -2.21 7.22
N SER A 92 -1.15 -1.97 8.38
CA SER A 92 -0.53 -1.28 9.49
C SER A 92 -1.14 -1.73 10.81
N ASP A 93 -0.28 -1.98 11.80
CA ASP A 93 -0.68 -2.20 13.18
C ASP A 93 -0.72 -0.87 13.94
N ALA A 94 -1.93 -0.38 14.16
CA ALA A 94 -2.14 0.75 15.04
C ALA A 94 -2.14 0.25 16.49
N LYS A 95 -1.28 0.82 17.35
CA LYS A 95 -1.27 0.52 18.79
C LYS A 95 -1.86 1.69 19.56
N TYR A 96 -2.69 1.40 20.55
CA TYR A 96 -3.14 2.40 21.51
C TYR A 96 -2.76 1.97 22.91
N ASN A 97 -2.34 2.96 23.71
CA ASN A 97 -2.12 2.80 25.13
C ASN A 97 -3.24 3.57 25.84
N SER A 98 -4.16 2.84 26.46
CA SER A 98 -5.19 3.42 27.32
C SER A 98 -5.14 2.74 28.67
N MET A 99 -4.93 3.51 29.73
CA MET A 99 -5.03 3.06 31.15
C MET A 99 -4.36 1.71 31.47
N GLY A 100 -3.17 1.44 30.88
CA GLY A 100 -2.38 0.23 31.17
C GLY A 100 -2.66 -0.96 30.24
N GLU A 101 -3.64 -0.87 29.34
CA GLU A 101 -3.88 -1.88 28.31
C GLU A 101 -3.25 -1.44 26.98
N THR A 102 -2.49 -2.37 26.38
CA THR A 102 -1.97 -2.22 25.02
C THR A 102 -2.85 -3.04 24.08
N GLY A 103 -3.58 -2.36 23.20
CA GLY A 103 -4.36 -3.00 22.14
C GLY A 103 -3.75 -2.75 20.77
N SER A 104 -3.94 -3.68 19.84
CA SER A 104 -3.61 -3.51 18.42
C SER A 104 -4.87 -3.60 17.56
N ILE A 105 -4.95 -2.71 16.57
CA ILE A 105 -5.98 -2.78 15.53
C ILE A 105 -5.24 -2.85 14.20
N LEU A 106 -5.41 -3.98 13.51
CA LEU A 106 -4.97 -4.13 12.13
C LEU A 106 -5.82 -3.23 11.24
N ARG A 107 -5.15 -2.42 10.43
CA ARG A 107 -5.76 -1.62 9.38
C ARG A 107 -5.21 -2.12 8.06
N GLU A 108 -6.09 -2.37 7.08
CA GLU A 108 -5.65 -2.82 5.77
C GLU A 108 -6.48 -2.20 4.64
N ALA A 109 -5.88 -2.14 3.45
CA ALA A 109 -6.52 -1.82 2.18
C ALA A 109 -5.88 -2.65 1.08
N THR A 110 -6.68 -3.03 0.08
CA THR A 110 -6.22 -3.79 -1.08
C THR A 110 -6.64 -3.08 -2.37
N ALA A 111 -5.70 -2.95 -3.30
CA ALA A 111 -5.95 -2.53 -4.67
C ALA A 111 -5.58 -3.66 -5.62
N HIS A 112 -6.39 -3.86 -6.66
CA HIS A 112 -6.16 -4.90 -7.68
C HIS A 112 -5.70 -4.27 -8.98
N PHE A 113 -4.77 -4.94 -9.66
CA PHE A 113 -4.31 -4.55 -10.98
C PHE A 113 -3.87 -5.75 -11.81
N LYS A 114 -3.80 -5.55 -13.12
CA LYS A 114 -3.44 -6.58 -14.07
C LYS A 114 -2.17 -6.18 -14.80
N VAL A 115 -1.18 -7.06 -14.85
CA VAL A 115 0.01 -6.84 -15.68
C VAL A 115 -0.21 -7.52 -17.04
N ALA A 116 -0.14 -6.76 -18.13
CA ALA A 116 -0.27 -7.23 -19.50
C ALA A 116 0.98 -6.89 -20.33
N ASN A 117 1.25 -7.70 -21.37
CA ASN A 117 2.36 -7.43 -22.28
C ASN A 117 2.01 -6.31 -23.28
N TYR A 118 3.03 -5.57 -23.73
CA TYR A 118 2.89 -4.50 -24.75
C TYR A 118 2.15 -4.95 -26.01
N THR A 119 2.27 -6.22 -26.41
CA THR A 119 1.67 -6.76 -27.63
C THR A 119 0.14 -6.87 -27.58
N GLU A 120 -0.48 -6.81 -26.40
CA GLU A 120 -1.93 -6.96 -26.24
C GLU A 120 -2.69 -5.63 -26.21
N MET A 121 -2.01 -4.48 -26.24
CA MET A 121 -2.65 -3.15 -26.24
C MET A 121 -2.84 -2.54 -27.64
N LEU A 122 -2.64 -3.33 -28.70
CA LEU A 122 -2.69 -2.88 -30.11
C LEU A 122 -3.84 -3.48 -30.93
N PHE A 123 -4.86 -4.09 -30.31
CA PHE A 123 -6.03 -4.62 -31.03
C PHE A 123 -7.34 -4.20 -30.38
#